data_AF-A0A925F768-F1
#
_entry.id   AF-A0A925F768-F1
#
_cell.length_a   1.000
_cell.length_b   1.000
_cell.length_c   1.000
_cell.angle_alpha   90.00
_cell.angle_beta   90.00
_cell.angle_gamma   90.00
#
_symmetry.space_group_name_H-M   'P 1'
#
loop_
_entity.id
_entity.type
_entity.pdbx_description
1 polymer ?
#
loop_
_entity_poly.entity_id
_entity_poly.type
_entity_poly.pdbx_seq_one_letter_code
_entity_poly.pdbx_strand_id
1 'polypeptide(L)'
;MPPLVNEFLARSLPKSDWTHEAHLSVGLWHLRQYGFDEALTRMREGICAYNEAIGTANTTNSGYHETLTQFWLRVLDAQQREADAETAFADGLSRILDSSWVDRTLALRYYRRETLFSPLARATWVGPDLQPFDF
;
A
#
# COMPACT_ATOMS: atom_id res chain seq x y z
N MET A 1 -14.32 -10.76 -5.43
CA MET A 1 -13.14 -10.44 -4.60
C MET A 1 -12.03 -11.42 -4.94
N PRO A 2 -10.80 -10.96 -5.25
CA PRO A 2 -9.67 -11.84 -5.58
C PRO A 2 -9.26 -12.75 -4.42
N PRO A 3 -8.72 -13.97 -4.68
CA PRO A 3 -8.28 -14.90 -3.63
C PRO A 3 -7.31 -14.27 -2.62
N LEU A 4 -6.30 -13.54 -3.12
CA LEU A 4 -5.32 -12.83 -2.28
C LEU A 4 -5.96 -11.89 -1.26
N VAL A 5 -6.96 -11.11 -1.69
CA VAL A 5 -7.68 -10.17 -0.82
C VAL A 5 -8.47 -10.95 0.24
N ASN A 6 -9.13 -12.03 -0.17
CA ASN A 6 -9.89 -12.88 0.75
C ASN A 6 -8.97 -13.52 1.81
N GLU A 7 -7.82 -14.04 1.42
CA GLU A 7 -6.84 -14.66 2.32
C GLU A 7 -6.19 -13.65 3.28
N PHE A 8 -5.92 -12.43 2.81
CA PHE A 8 -5.47 -11.33 3.66
C PHE A 8 -6.52 -10.99 4.73
N LEU A 9 -7.78 -10.78 4.32
CA LEU A 9 -8.88 -10.45 5.25
C LEU A 9 -9.18 -11.61 6.22
N ALA A 10 -9.05 -12.86 5.75
CA ALA A 10 -9.21 -14.06 6.56
C ALA A 10 -7.99 -14.36 7.44
N ARG A 11 -6.89 -13.60 7.31
CA ARG A 11 -5.62 -13.79 8.04
C ARG A 11 -5.01 -15.17 7.81
N SER A 12 -5.28 -15.75 6.64
CA SER A 12 -4.82 -17.07 6.23
C SER A 12 -3.69 -17.03 5.20
N LEU A 13 -3.39 -15.86 4.63
CA LEU A 13 -2.29 -15.67 3.69
C LEU A 13 -0.95 -16.02 4.37
N PRO A 14 -0.10 -16.88 3.79
CA PRO A 14 1.23 -17.15 4.34
C PRO A 14 2.09 -15.89 4.41
N LYS A 15 2.91 -15.76 5.45
CA LYS A 15 3.79 -14.58 5.65
C LYS A 15 4.74 -14.33 4.47
N SER A 16 5.23 -15.39 3.82
CA SER A 16 6.08 -15.29 2.62
C SER A 16 5.38 -14.62 1.44
N ASP A 17 4.06 -14.70 1.41
CA ASP A 17 3.24 -14.27 0.29
C ASP A 17 2.70 -12.85 0.52
N TRP A 18 2.90 -12.29 1.72
CA TRP A 18 2.64 -10.89 2.02
C TRP A 18 3.75 -9.95 1.51
N THR A 19 3.99 -10.02 0.21
CA THR A 19 5.02 -9.26 -0.52
C THR A 19 4.58 -7.82 -0.79
N HIS A 20 5.45 -7.03 -1.42
CA HIS A 20 5.11 -5.66 -1.82
C HIS A 20 3.97 -5.64 -2.85
N GLU A 21 4.05 -6.52 -3.84
CA GLU A 21 3.06 -6.72 -4.88
C GLU A 21 1.70 -7.14 -4.28
N ALA A 22 1.73 -7.96 -3.22
CA ALA A 22 0.52 -8.32 -2.49
C ALA A 22 -0.13 -7.09 -1.81
N HIS A 23 0.66 -6.23 -1.16
CA HIS A 23 0.15 -4.98 -0.58
C HIS A 23 -0.48 -4.08 -1.65
N LEU A 24 0.18 -3.93 -2.81
CA LEU A 24 -0.34 -3.12 -3.92
C LEU A 24 -1.63 -3.70 -4.47
N SER A 25 -1.71 -5.02 -4.63
CA SER A 25 -2.90 -5.72 -5.12
C SER A 25 -4.10 -5.52 -4.20
N VAL A 26 -3.88 -5.68 -2.88
CA VAL A 26 -4.93 -5.48 -1.87
C VAL A 26 -5.34 -4.00 -1.78
N GLY A 27 -4.37 -3.09 -1.80
CA GLY A 27 -4.62 -1.64 -1.81
C GLY A 27 -5.43 -1.19 -3.02
N LEU A 28 -5.07 -1.66 -4.21
CA LEU A 28 -5.78 -1.34 -5.46
C LEU A 28 -7.22 -1.86 -5.43
N TRP A 29 -7.42 -3.08 -4.89
CA TRP A 29 -8.76 -3.63 -4.76
C TRP A 29 -9.61 -2.76 -3.83
N HIS A 30 -9.10 -2.40 -2.65
CA HIS A 30 -9.82 -1.52 -1.73
C HIS A 30 -10.12 -0.15 -2.35
N LEU A 31 -9.16 0.46 -3.06
CA LEU A 31 -9.37 1.73 -3.75
C LEU A 31 -10.54 1.67 -4.74
N ARG A 32 -10.58 0.64 -5.58
CA ARG A 32 -11.66 0.46 -6.56
C ARG A 32 -13.03 0.21 -5.93
N GLN A 33 -13.07 -0.43 -4.76
CA GLN A 33 -14.33 -0.74 -4.09
C GLN A 33 -14.88 0.43 -3.26
N TYR A 34 -13.99 1.22 -2.67
CA TYR A 34 -14.37 2.12 -1.57
C TYR A 34 -13.90 3.57 -1.73
N GLY A 35 -13.06 3.87 -2.72
CA GLY A 35 -12.41 5.18 -2.85
C GLY A 35 -11.29 5.37 -1.81
N PHE A 36 -10.57 6.49 -1.92
CA PHE A 36 -9.31 6.72 -1.19
C PHE A 36 -9.44 6.65 0.34
N ASP A 37 -10.35 7.42 0.93
CA ASP A 37 -10.43 7.58 2.40
C ASP A 37 -10.83 6.27 3.10
N GLU A 38 -11.82 5.57 2.55
CA GLU A 38 -12.28 4.29 3.09
C GLU A 38 -11.28 3.16 2.80
N ALA A 39 -10.63 3.16 1.62
CA ALA A 39 -9.55 2.23 1.34
C ALA A 39 -8.39 2.38 2.32
N LEU A 40 -7.99 3.62 2.64
CA LEU A 40 -6.94 3.88 3.60
C LEU A 40 -7.29 3.38 5.01
N THR A 41 -8.53 3.61 5.45
CA THR A 41 -9.03 3.09 6.74
C THR A 41 -8.96 1.56 6.77
N ARG A 42 -9.45 0.90 5.72
CA ARG A 42 -9.42 -0.57 5.62
C ARG A 42 -8.01 -1.15 5.54
N MET A 43 -7.10 -0.48 4.84
CA MET A 43 -5.70 -0.92 4.77
C MET A 43 -5.00 -0.78 6.12
N ARG A 44 -5.23 0.30 6.87
CA ARG A 44 -4.73 0.46 8.25
C ARG A 44 -5.15 -0.70 9.14
N GLU A 45 -6.47 -0.91 9.24
CA GLU A 45 -7.04 -1.95 10.10
C GLU A 45 -6.62 -3.34 9.66
N GLY A 46 -6.70 -3.62 8.36
CA GLY A 46 -6.34 -4.91 7.78
C GLY A 46 -4.87 -5.26 7.98
N ILE A 47 -3.94 -4.35 7.66
CA ILE A 47 -2.50 -4.61 7.80
C ILE A 47 -2.16 -4.84 9.27
N CYS A 48 -2.67 -4.00 10.18
CA CYS A 48 -2.42 -4.16 11.62
C CYS A 48 -2.91 -5.51 12.13
N ALA A 49 -4.16 -5.88 11.83
CA ALA A 49 -4.76 -7.15 12.26
C ALA A 49 -4.07 -8.37 11.63
N TYR A 50 -3.68 -8.28 10.35
CA TYR A 50 -2.95 -9.34 9.67
C TYR A 50 -1.57 -9.54 10.32
N ASN A 51 -0.81 -8.46 10.51
CA ASN A 51 0.51 -8.51 11.14
C ASN A 51 0.46 -9.20 12.52
N GLU A 52 -0.51 -8.84 13.35
CA GLU A 52 -0.71 -9.47 14.67
C GLU A 52 -1.02 -10.97 14.56
N ALA A 53 -1.91 -11.35 13.64
CA ALA A 53 -2.29 -12.75 13.43
C ALA A 53 -1.11 -13.63 12.98
N ILE A 54 -0.16 -13.08 12.22
CA ILE A 54 1.05 -13.79 11.76
C ILE A 54 2.27 -13.56 12.66
N GLY A 55 2.08 -13.03 13.88
CA GLY A 55 3.14 -12.85 14.88
C GLY A 55 4.15 -11.74 14.56
N THR A 56 3.77 -10.77 13.73
CA THR A 56 4.58 -9.57 13.43
C THR A 56 4.08 -8.40 14.26
N ALA A 57 4.87 -7.95 15.23
CA ALA A 57 4.47 -6.83 16.08
C ALA A 57 4.45 -5.49 15.29
N ASN A 58 3.42 -4.69 15.51
CA ASN A 58 3.31 -3.31 15.05
C ASN A 58 3.98 -2.39 16.08
N THR A 59 5.21 -1.96 15.80
CA THR A 59 6.04 -1.15 16.71
C THR A 59 6.56 0.10 15.99
N THR A 60 7.33 0.93 16.68
CA THR A 60 7.99 2.09 16.07
C THR A 60 9.08 1.72 15.05
N ASN A 61 9.48 0.45 14.95
CA ASN A 61 10.51 -0.04 14.05
C ASN A 61 10.12 -1.27 13.21
N SER A 62 8.91 -1.82 13.36
CA SER A 62 8.44 -3.05 12.69
C SER A 62 6.93 -3.01 12.42
N GLY A 63 6.47 -3.84 11.49
CA GLY A 63 5.04 -3.99 11.17
C GLY A 63 4.49 -2.83 10.36
N TYR A 64 3.31 -2.34 10.75
CA TYR A 64 2.58 -1.28 10.06
C TYR A 64 3.41 -0.01 9.83
N HIS A 65 3.17 0.66 8.70
CA HIS A 65 3.85 1.92 8.35
C HIS A 65 2.88 2.88 7.68
N GLU A 66 2.50 3.93 8.42
CA GLU A 66 1.47 4.89 8.02
C GLU A 66 1.86 5.65 6.74
N THR A 67 3.03 6.30 6.74
CA THR A 67 3.48 7.08 5.57
C THR A 67 3.62 6.22 4.31
N LEU A 68 4.20 5.02 4.40
CA LEU A 68 4.30 4.13 3.23
C LEU A 68 2.94 3.63 2.75
N THR A 69 2.01 3.31 3.66
CA THR A 69 0.66 2.84 3.28
C THR A 69 -0.08 3.93 2.50
N GLN A 70 -0.08 5.16 3.01
CA GLN A 70 -0.67 6.29 2.31
C GLN A 70 0.05 6.63 1.01
N PHE A 71 1.38 6.63 1.00
CA PHE A 71 2.17 6.88 -0.20
C PHE A 71 1.76 5.92 -1.33
N TRP A 72 1.73 4.61 -1.04
CA TRP A 72 1.36 3.62 -2.03
C TRP A 72 -0.09 3.71 -2.48
N LEU A 73 -1.03 4.00 -1.57
CA LEU A 73 -2.41 4.25 -1.97
C LEU A 73 -2.55 5.48 -2.88
N ARG A 74 -1.76 6.54 -2.67
CA ARG A 74 -1.78 7.72 -3.56
C ARG A 74 -1.23 7.40 -4.94
N VAL A 75 -0.14 6.62 -5.02
CA VAL A 75 0.40 6.14 -6.30
C VAL A 75 -0.67 5.32 -7.03
N LEU A 76 -1.30 4.37 -6.34
CA LEU A 76 -2.35 3.52 -6.93
C LEU A 76 -3.56 4.34 -7.39
N ASP A 77 -4.01 5.33 -6.60
CA ASP A 77 -5.12 6.22 -6.93
C ASP A 77 -4.83 7.09 -8.15
N ALA A 78 -3.62 7.65 -8.25
CA ALA A 78 -3.17 8.38 -9.43
C ALA A 78 -3.16 7.50 -10.69
N GLN A 79 -2.56 6.33 -10.61
CA GLN A 79 -2.53 5.37 -11.72
C GLN A 79 -3.93 4.89 -12.11
N GLN A 80 -4.84 4.76 -11.13
CA GLN A 80 -6.25 4.45 -11.37
C GLN A 80 -6.96 5.53 -12.18
N ARG A 81 -6.73 6.81 -11.87
CA ARG A 81 -7.33 7.94 -12.60
C ARG A 81 -6.87 8.04 -14.04
N GLU A 82 -5.67 7.57 -14.35
CA GLU A 82 -5.16 7.49 -15.72
C GLU A 82 -5.71 6.28 -16.49
N ALA A 83 -6.32 5.30 -15.81
CA ALA A 83 -6.94 4.15 -16.46
C ALA A 83 -8.39 4.47 -16.88
N ASP A 84 -8.87 3.82 -17.92
CA ASP A 84 -10.31 3.80 -18.22
C ASP A 84 -11.04 3.13 -17.04
N ALA A 85 -12.16 3.71 -16.61
CA ALA A 85 -13.01 3.17 -15.55
C ALA A 85 -13.49 1.73 -15.85
N GLU A 86 -13.63 1.38 -17.13
CA GLU A 86 -14.04 0.05 -17.59
C GLU A 86 -12.88 -0.97 -17.60
N THR A 87 -11.65 -0.55 -17.30
CA THR A 87 -10.49 -1.45 -17.25
C THR A 87 -10.72 -2.52 -16.19
N ALA A 88 -10.69 -3.80 -16.58
CA ALA A 88 -10.82 -4.91 -15.65
C ALA A 88 -9.77 -4.84 -14.52
N PHE A 89 -10.11 -5.35 -13.33
CA PHE A 89 -9.19 -5.33 -12.19
C PHE A 89 -7.85 -6.00 -12.50
N ALA A 90 -7.90 -7.16 -13.15
CA ALA A 90 -6.70 -7.91 -13.51
C ALA A 90 -5.79 -7.11 -14.45
N ASP A 91 -6.34 -6.48 -15.48
CA ASP A 91 -5.55 -5.70 -16.45
C ASP A 91 -4.95 -4.45 -15.80
N GLY A 92 -5.73 -3.76 -14.96
CA GLY A 92 -5.25 -2.60 -14.22
C GLY A 92 -4.15 -2.95 -13.22
N LEU A 93 -4.26 -4.11 -12.56
CA LEU A 93 -3.24 -4.62 -11.65
C LEU A 93 -1.97 -4.99 -12.43
N SER A 94 -2.07 -5.76 -13.50
CA SER A 94 -0.93 -6.14 -14.35
C SER A 94 -0.18 -4.91 -14.85
N ARG A 95 -0.91 -3.90 -15.35
CA ARG A 95 -0.30 -2.63 -15.80
C ARG A 95 0.53 -1.96 -14.71
N ILE A 96 0.05 -1.94 -13.46
CA ILE A 96 0.79 -1.34 -12.34
C ILE A 96 2.00 -2.20 -11.97
N LEU A 97 1.85 -3.51 -11.88
CA LEU A 97 2.92 -4.44 -11.52
C LEU A 97 4.03 -4.51 -12.59
N ASP A 98 3.69 -4.30 -13.86
CA ASP A 98 4.65 -4.24 -14.97
C ASP A 98 5.30 -2.86 -15.14
N SER A 99 4.85 -1.85 -14.38
CA SER A 99 5.36 -0.48 -14.46
C SER A 99 6.51 -0.22 -13.48
N SER A 100 7.26 0.87 -13.71
CA SER A 100 8.27 1.34 -12.75
C SER A 100 7.68 1.80 -11.42
N TRP A 101 6.36 1.95 -11.30
CA TRP A 101 5.70 2.33 -10.06
C TRP A 101 5.76 1.23 -9.01
N VAL A 102 6.00 -0.04 -9.37
CA VAL A 102 6.15 -1.15 -8.41
C VAL A 102 7.47 -1.13 -7.64
N ASP A 103 8.42 -0.25 -8.01
CA ASP A 103 9.73 -0.21 -7.38
C ASP A 103 9.60 0.26 -5.91
N ARG A 104 9.98 -0.62 -4.97
CA ARG A 104 9.95 -0.33 -3.51
C ARG A 104 10.77 0.91 -3.12
N THR A 105 11.73 1.30 -3.95
CA THR A 105 12.57 2.49 -3.75
C THR A 105 11.93 3.78 -4.25
N LEU A 106 10.79 3.73 -4.94
CA LEU A 106 10.08 4.89 -5.48
C LEU A 106 9.86 5.98 -4.43
N ALA A 107 9.47 5.62 -3.21
CA ALA A 107 9.28 6.58 -2.11
C ALA A 107 10.55 7.42 -1.85
N LEU A 108 11.74 6.88 -2.07
CA LEU A 108 13.01 7.59 -1.87
C LEU A 108 13.30 8.67 -2.90
N ARG A 109 12.48 8.78 -3.96
CA ARG A 109 12.49 9.96 -4.86
C ARG A 109 11.90 11.20 -4.18
N TYR A 110 11.00 11.02 -3.21
CA TYR A 110 10.26 12.09 -2.55
C TYR A 110 10.65 12.31 -1.11
N TYR A 111 11.22 11.28 -0.47
CA TYR A 111 11.59 11.30 0.93
C TYR A 111 13.08 11.05 1.13
N ARG A 112 13.68 11.80 2.06
CA ARG A 112 14.94 11.43 2.69
C ARG A 112 14.76 10.12 3.46
N ARG A 113 15.81 9.31 3.53
CA ARG A 113 15.77 8.03 4.27
C ARG A 113 15.49 8.27 5.75
N GLU A 114 16.08 9.32 6.32
CA GLU A 114 15.94 9.72 7.72
C GLU A 114 14.50 10.08 8.06
N THR A 115 13.81 10.74 7.14
CA THR A 115 12.39 11.10 7.29
C THR A 115 11.51 9.87 7.13
N LEU A 116 11.65 9.13 6.02
CA LEU A 116 10.78 8.00 5.69
C LEU A 116 10.84 6.88 6.73
N PHE A 117 12.04 6.56 7.24
CA PHE A 117 12.25 5.46 8.20
C PHE A 117 12.26 5.94 9.65
N SER A 118 11.80 7.16 9.93
CA SER A 118 11.63 7.66 11.29
C SER A 118 10.44 6.98 12.00
N PRO A 119 10.47 6.88 13.34
CA PRO A 119 9.29 6.47 14.11
C PRO A 119 8.04 7.33 13.83
N LEU A 120 8.24 8.62 13.55
CA LEU A 120 7.15 9.54 13.23
C LEU A 120 6.47 9.15 11.91
N ALA A 121 7.22 8.96 10.82
CA ALA A 121 6.66 8.55 9.53
C ALA A 121 6.01 7.16 9.57
N ARG A 122 6.45 6.29 10.49
CA ARG A 122 5.80 5.00 10.74
C ARG A 122 4.44 5.16 11.43
N ALA A 123 4.34 6.06 12.41
CA ALA A 123 3.15 6.23 13.24
C ALA A 123 2.12 7.21 12.67
N THR A 124 2.53 8.18 11.87
CA THR A 124 1.67 9.20 11.27
C THR A 124 2.05 9.47 9.81
N TRP A 125 1.18 10.19 9.12
CA TRP A 125 1.51 10.78 7.82
C TRP A 125 2.58 11.85 7.99
N VAL A 126 3.66 11.72 7.24
CA VAL A 126 4.63 12.78 7.01
C VAL A 126 4.65 13.02 5.51
N GLY A 127 4.49 14.28 5.08
CA GLY A 127 4.58 14.65 3.67
C GLY A 127 6.03 14.58 3.14
N PRO A 128 6.22 14.58 1.81
CA PRO A 128 7.54 14.45 1.19
C PRO A 128 8.44 15.67 1.48
N ASP A 129 9.75 15.44 1.59
CA ASP A 129 10.74 16.42 2.04
C ASP A 129 11.98 16.55 1.12
N LEU A 130 11.96 15.89 -0.03
CA LEU A 130 12.87 16.11 -1.17
C LEU A 130 12.20 16.90 -2.29
N GLN A 131 11.02 16.45 -2.72
CA GLN A 131 10.22 17.10 -3.77
C GLN A 131 8.73 16.70 -3.65
N PRO A 132 7.79 17.50 -4.18
CA PRO A 132 6.38 17.12 -4.27
C PRO A 132 6.17 15.84 -5.09
N PHE A 133 5.04 15.17 -4.90
CA PHE A 133 4.63 14.06 -5.77
C PHE A 133 4.39 14.56 -7.20
N ASP A 134 4.85 13.80 -8.19
CA ASP A 134 4.75 14.12 -9.63
C ASP A 134 3.85 13.14 -10.41
N PHE A 135 3.08 12.33 -9.69
CA PHE A 135 2.08 11.39 -10.20
C PHE A 135 0.65 11.85 -9.91
#